data_AF-A0A9D9D035-F1
#
_entry.id   AF-A0A9D9D035-F1
#
_cell.length_a   1.000
_cell.length_b   1.000
_cell.length_c   1.000
_cell.angle_alpha   90.00
_cell.angle_beta   90.00
_cell.angle_gamma   90.00
#
_symmetry.space_group_name_H-M   'P 1'
#
loop_
_entity.id
_entity.type
_entity.pdbx_description
1 polymer ?
#
loop_
_entity_poly.entity_id
_entity_poly.type
_entity_poly.pdbx_seq_one_letter_code
_entity_poly.pdbx_strand_id
1 'polypeptide(L)'
;MIADSDGVRTAFLESASVCGYGLVPADRRNPLHTTCFGLGLLLWEAAAAGAQRIVVGLGGTATCDGGAGMLQALGMRFLDASGVPYAPGTPLLLKDVAALDAAGFRLPGVPVEGWSDTEAVFCGPAGAVRIFGAQKGLPAELAADADAWMARLAGLYESCGIAGARSVAGAGAAGGIGGAL
;
A
#
# COMPACT_ATOMS: atom_id res chain seq x y z
N MET A 1 -21.28 -0.47 5.14
CA MET A 1 -21.56 -1.78 4.51
C MET A 1 -22.91 -1.70 3.84
N ILE A 2 -23.04 -2.23 2.63
CA ILE A 2 -24.30 -2.24 1.86
C ILE A 2 -24.50 -3.67 1.34
N ALA A 3 -25.72 -4.19 1.42
CA ALA A 3 -26.09 -5.46 0.80
C ALA A 3 -26.68 -5.20 -0.59
N ASP A 4 -26.25 -5.95 -1.60
CA ASP A 4 -26.87 -5.91 -2.93
C ASP A 4 -28.17 -6.75 -2.99
N SER A 5 -28.76 -6.87 -4.18
CA SER A 5 -30.01 -7.62 -4.39
C SER A 5 -29.88 -9.12 -4.10
N ASP A 6 -28.67 -9.66 -4.15
CA ASP A 6 -28.38 -11.06 -3.85
C ASP A 6 -28.01 -11.26 -2.36
N GLY A 7 -28.05 -10.17 -1.57
CA GLY A 7 -27.75 -10.17 -0.15
C GLY A 7 -26.25 -10.16 0.18
N VAL A 8 -25.37 -9.99 -0.82
CA VAL A 8 -23.92 -9.96 -0.61
C VAL A 8 -23.54 -8.65 0.07
N ARG A 9 -22.93 -8.75 1.25
CA ARG A 9 -22.54 -7.59 2.05
C ARG A 9 -21.18 -7.03 1.61
N THR A 10 -21.19 -5.85 0.98
CA THR A 10 -19.96 -5.15 0.57
C THR A 10 -19.59 -4.05 1.57
N ALA A 11 -18.33 -4.07 2.02
CA ALA A 11 -17.72 -2.94 2.72
C ALA A 11 -17.03 -2.01 1.73
N PHE A 12 -17.26 -0.70 1.87
CA PHE A 12 -16.59 0.33 1.10
C PHE A 12 -15.67 1.09 2.05
N LEU A 13 -14.39 1.10 1.75
CA LEU A 13 -13.34 1.73 2.55
C LEU A 13 -12.64 2.79 1.72
N GLU A 14 -12.23 3.88 2.36
CA GLU A 14 -11.43 4.93 1.72
C GLU A 14 -10.01 4.86 2.28
N SER A 15 -9.00 4.67 1.43
CA SER A 15 -7.59 4.66 1.87
C SER A 15 -7.22 5.98 2.58
N ALA A 16 -7.72 7.11 2.08
CA ALA A 16 -7.51 8.42 2.70
C ALA A 16 -8.01 8.54 4.15
N SER A 17 -8.95 7.70 4.59
CA SER A 17 -9.46 7.74 5.96
C SER A 17 -8.41 7.39 7.02
N VAL A 18 -7.33 6.68 6.62
CA VAL A 18 -6.28 6.20 7.52
C VAL A 18 -4.87 6.59 7.08
N CYS A 19 -4.67 6.92 5.81
CA CYS A 19 -3.39 7.39 5.31
C CYS A 19 -3.49 8.61 4.38
N GLY A 20 -4.54 9.43 4.56
CA GLY A 20 -4.84 10.58 3.70
C GLY A 20 -4.02 11.86 3.95
N TYR A 21 -4.03 12.75 2.96
CA TYR A 21 -3.44 14.10 3.06
C TYR A 21 -3.98 14.94 4.22
N GLY A 22 -5.26 14.76 4.58
CA GLY A 22 -5.91 15.47 5.68
C GLY A 22 -5.38 15.06 7.06
N LEU A 23 -4.69 13.93 7.16
CA LEU A 23 -4.14 13.40 8.41
C LEU A 23 -2.69 13.84 8.65
N VAL A 24 -2.03 14.41 7.63
CA VAL A 24 -0.62 14.84 7.69
C VAL A 24 -0.54 16.35 7.47
N PRO A 25 -0.11 17.13 8.49
CA PRO A 25 0.16 18.56 8.34
C PRO A 25 1.06 18.84 7.13
N ALA A 26 0.78 19.92 6.39
CA ALA A 26 1.44 20.19 5.11
C ALA A 26 2.97 20.28 5.22
N ASP A 27 3.47 20.86 6.31
CA ASP A 27 4.89 21.01 6.66
C ASP A 27 5.56 19.70 7.10
N ARG A 28 4.76 18.66 7.37
CA ARG A 28 5.23 17.33 7.79
C ARG A 28 5.05 16.26 6.71
N ARG A 29 4.57 16.64 5.52
CA ARG A 29 4.38 15.71 4.40
C ARG A 29 5.73 15.25 3.89
N ASN A 30 6.01 13.96 4.10
CA ASN A 30 7.14 13.27 3.53
C ASN A 30 6.78 11.78 3.44
N PRO A 31 6.67 11.20 2.24
CA PRO A 31 6.18 9.83 2.10
C PRO A 31 7.17 8.77 2.59
N LEU A 32 8.42 9.16 2.90
CA LEU A 32 9.41 8.29 3.55
C LEU A 32 9.10 8.05 5.03
N HIS A 33 8.19 8.84 5.61
CA HIS A 33 7.82 8.81 7.01
C HIS A 33 6.32 8.60 7.23
N THR A 34 5.59 8.15 6.21
CA THR A 34 4.17 7.81 6.30
C THR A 34 3.97 6.33 5.98
N THR A 35 2.90 5.74 6.52
CA THR A 35 2.59 4.32 6.33
C THR A 35 1.10 4.13 6.04
N CYS A 36 0.78 3.14 5.21
CA CYS A 36 -0.59 2.70 4.98
C CYS A 36 -1.05 1.61 5.96
N PHE A 37 -0.34 1.35 7.05
CA PHE A 37 -0.65 0.30 8.03
C PHE A 37 -2.11 0.27 8.51
N GLY A 38 -2.70 1.44 8.77
CA GLY A 38 -4.10 1.54 9.18
C GLY A 38 -5.09 0.95 8.18
N LEU A 39 -4.74 0.90 6.88
CA LEU A 39 -5.60 0.30 5.86
C LEU A 39 -5.73 -1.21 6.07
N GLY A 40 -4.62 -1.91 6.37
CA GLY A 40 -4.68 -3.34 6.64
C GLY A 40 -5.50 -3.66 7.90
N LEU A 41 -5.48 -2.79 8.91
CA LEU A 41 -6.37 -2.91 10.07
C LEU A 41 -7.85 -2.75 9.66
N LEU A 42 -8.18 -1.78 8.81
CA LEU A 42 -9.55 -1.62 8.30
C LEU A 42 -10.02 -2.83 7.48
N LEU A 43 -9.13 -3.47 6.71
CA LEU A 43 -9.48 -4.70 5.98
C LEU A 43 -9.88 -5.82 6.94
N TRP A 44 -9.13 -6.01 8.03
CA TRP A 44 -9.47 -6.98 9.07
C TRP A 44 -10.80 -6.66 9.74
N GLU A 45 -11.01 -5.42 10.15
CA GLU A 45 -12.24 -4.99 10.81
C GLU A 45 -13.46 -5.15 9.88
N ALA A 46 -13.33 -4.83 8.59
CA ALA A 46 -14.40 -5.01 7.63
C ALA A 46 -14.78 -6.49 7.45
N ALA A 47 -13.78 -7.38 7.34
CA ALA A 47 -14.01 -8.82 7.28
C ALA A 47 -14.65 -9.35 8.58
N ALA A 48 -14.13 -8.94 9.74
CA ALA A 48 -14.66 -9.32 11.05
C ALA A 48 -16.10 -8.84 11.26
N ALA A 49 -16.47 -7.68 10.71
CA ALA A 49 -17.83 -7.16 10.70
C ALA A 49 -18.78 -7.92 9.76
N GLY A 50 -18.30 -8.96 9.06
CA GLY A 50 -19.12 -9.84 8.22
C GLY A 50 -19.27 -9.37 6.78
N ALA A 51 -18.36 -8.51 6.29
CA ALA A 51 -18.24 -8.25 4.86
C ALA A 51 -17.96 -9.55 4.12
N GLN A 52 -18.54 -9.69 2.93
CA GLN A 52 -18.26 -10.78 1.99
C GLN A 52 -17.45 -10.31 0.79
N ARG A 53 -17.33 -8.98 0.61
CA ARG A 53 -16.51 -8.29 -0.38
C ARG A 53 -16.07 -6.96 0.19
N ILE A 54 -14.85 -6.53 -0.13
CA ILE A 54 -14.32 -5.22 0.28
C ILE A 54 -13.90 -4.46 -0.97
N VAL A 55 -14.35 -3.21 -1.07
CA VAL A 55 -13.91 -2.26 -2.10
C VAL A 55 -13.14 -1.14 -1.40
N VAL A 56 -11.96 -0.83 -1.90
CA VAL A 56 -11.08 0.21 -1.38
C VAL A 56 -10.93 1.32 -2.42
N GLY A 57 -11.38 2.53 -2.09
CA GLY A 57 -11.07 3.73 -2.85
C GLY A 57 -9.59 4.13 -2.70
N LEU A 58 -8.86 4.20 -3.82
CA LEU A 58 -7.42 4.48 -3.87
C LEU A 58 -7.14 5.93 -4.28
N GLY A 59 -7.66 6.89 -3.50
CA GLY A 59 -7.46 8.32 -3.71
C GLY A 59 -6.97 9.05 -2.47
N GLY A 60 -6.32 10.21 -2.67
CA GLY A 60 -6.08 11.17 -1.59
C GLY A 60 -5.06 10.77 -0.51
N THR A 61 -4.19 9.78 -0.76
CA THR A 61 -3.20 9.31 0.22
C THR A 61 -1.97 10.20 0.33
N ALA A 62 -1.38 10.27 1.52
CA ALA A 62 -0.10 10.91 1.83
C ALA A 62 1.08 9.92 1.83
N THR A 63 0.84 8.64 1.49
CA THR A 63 1.83 7.55 1.55
C THR A 63 2.42 7.22 0.20
N CYS A 64 3.66 6.75 0.18
CA CYS A 64 4.28 6.10 -0.97
C CYS A 64 5.17 4.95 -0.51
N ASP A 65 4.60 4.08 0.33
CA ASP A 65 5.28 2.93 0.93
C ASP A 65 5.03 1.63 0.14
N GLY A 66 4.45 1.71 -1.06
CA GLY A 66 4.21 0.54 -1.91
C GLY A 66 3.23 -0.46 -1.33
N GLY A 67 2.32 -0.03 -0.44
CA GLY A 67 1.42 -0.95 0.26
C GLY A 67 2.08 -1.74 1.38
N ALA A 68 3.36 -1.49 1.69
CA ALA A 68 4.11 -2.27 2.67
C ALA A 68 3.49 -2.22 4.06
N GLY A 69 3.03 -1.03 4.51
CA GLY A 69 2.32 -0.90 5.78
C GLY A 69 1.05 -1.76 5.85
N MET A 70 0.23 -1.74 4.79
CA MET A 70 -0.99 -2.55 4.71
C MET A 70 -0.66 -4.04 4.83
N LEU A 71 0.35 -4.52 4.08
CA LEU A 71 0.79 -5.91 4.14
C LEU A 71 1.38 -6.27 5.52
N GLN A 72 2.06 -5.34 6.20
CA GLN A 72 2.50 -5.54 7.59
C GLN A 72 1.33 -5.77 8.55
N ALA A 73 0.26 -4.99 8.43
CA ALA A 73 -0.95 -5.19 9.23
C ALA A 73 -1.65 -6.52 8.93
N LEU A 74 -1.46 -7.06 7.72
CA LEU A 74 -1.89 -8.41 7.34
C LEU A 74 -0.88 -9.51 7.75
N GLY A 75 0.17 -9.16 8.48
CA GLY A 75 1.14 -10.12 9.05
C GLY A 75 2.38 -10.41 8.19
N MET A 76 2.55 -9.73 7.06
CA MET A 76 3.80 -9.79 6.28
C MET A 76 4.93 -9.10 7.06
N ARG A 77 6.06 -9.77 7.24
CA ARG A 77 7.24 -9.16 7.85
C ARG A 77 8.19 -8.68 6.78
N PHE A 78 8.63 -7.44 6.90
CA PHE A 78 9.65 -6.83 6.05
C PHE A 78 10.95 -6.84 6.85
N LEU A 79 12.02 -7.34 6.25
CA LEU A 79 13.30 -7.56 6.92
C LEU A 79 14.37 -6.66 6.32
N ASP A 80 15.25 -6.13 7.17
CA ASP A 80 16.46 -5.46 6.72
C ASP A 80 17.55 -6.47 6.28
N ALA A 81 18.71 -5.96 5.85
CA ALA A 81 19.83 -6.79 5.39
C ALA A 81 20.43 -7.70 6.49
N SER A 82 20.15 -7.44 7.76
CA SER A 82 20.56 -8.30 8.89
C SER A 82 19.51 -9.37 9.24
N GLY A 83 18.36 -9.37 8.56
CA GLY A 83 17.24 -10.27 8.83
C GLY A 83 16.34 -9.80 9.98
N VAL A 84 16.52 -8.57 10.46
CA VAL A 84 15.70 -8.00 11.55
C VAL A 84 14.42 -7.43 10.95
N PRO A 85 13.24 -7.77 11.50
CA PRO A 85 11.97 -7.22 11.02
C PRO A 85 11.76 -5.77 11.45
N TYR A 86 11.21 -4.95 10.55
CA TYR A 86 10.67 -3.65 10.92
C TYR A 86 9.50 -3.79 11.89
N ALA A 87 9.42 -2.90 12.88
CA ALA A 87 8.32 -2.88 13.84
C ALA A 87 6.99 -2.55 13.13
N PRO A 88 5.88 -3.24 13.46
CA PRO A 88 4.57 -2.97 12.85
C PRO A 88 4.13 -1.52 13.00
N GLY A 89 3.58 -0.94 11.93
CA GLY A 89 3.07 0.42 11.92
C GLY A 89 4.14 1.51 11.89
N THR A 90 5.42 1.15 11.87
CA THR A 90 6.49 2.12 11.63
C THR A 90 6.65 2.36 10.13
N PRO A 91 6.76 3.62 9.67
CA PRO A 91 7.10 3.89 8.28
C PRO A 91 8.39 3.16 7.88
N LEU A 92 8.30 2.31 6.87
CA LEU A 92 9.45 1.57 6.38
C LEU A 92 10.33 2.49 5.55
N LEU A 93 11.62 2.49 5.86
CA LEU A 93 12.62 2.99 4.93
C LEU A 93 12.78 1.93 3.84
N LEU A 94 12.00 2.07 2.76
CA LEU A 94 12.00 1.10 1.65
C LEU A 94 13.40 0.80 1.12
N LYS A 95 14.30 1.79 1.18
CA LYS A 95 15.72 1.68 0.82
C LYS A 95 16.50 0.60 1.57
N ASP A 96 16.04 0.20 2.74
CA ASP A 96 16.73 -0.74 3.64
C ASP A 96 16.04 -2.13 3.67
N VAL A 97 14.86 -2.28 3.06
CA VAL A 97 14.17 -3.57 2.92
C VAL A 97 14.94 -4.52 2.00
N ALA A 98 15.35 -5.66 2.55
CA ALA A 98 16.13 -6.68 1.86
C ALA A 98 15.35 -7.97 1.58
N ALA A 99 14.39 -8.33 2.43
CA ALA A 99 13.62 -9.57 2.28
C ALA A 99 12.21 -9.45 2.87
N LEU A 100 11.35 -10.40 2.49
CA LEU A 100 10.00 -10.57 3.03
C LEU A 100 9.87 -11.93 3.71
N ASP A 101 9.09 -11.98 4.77
CA ASP A 101 8.72 -13.21 5.47
C ASP A 101 7.19 -13.25 5.62
N ALA A 102 6.61 -14.21 4.91
CA ALA A 102 5.16 -14.40 4.81
C ALA A 102 4.60 -15.41 5.83
N ALA A 103 5.39 -15.89 6.80
CA ALA A 103 4.95 -16.95 7.72
C ALA A 103 3.66 -16.55 8.49
N GLY A 104 3.57 -15.29 8.90
CA GLY A 104 2.42 -14.69 9.57
C GLY A 104 1.40 -14.03 8.64
N PHE A 105 1.68 -13.93 7.34
CA PHE A 105 0.83 -13.20 6.40
C PHE A 105 -0.49 -13.95 6.17
N ARG A 106 -1.62 -13.27 6.36
CA ARG A 106 -2.95 -13.82 6.15
C ARG A 106 -3.83 -12.79 5.44
N LEU A 107 -4.54 -13.24 4.42
CA LEU A 107 -5.55 -12.43 3.76
C LEU A 107 -6.81 -12.33 4.64
N PRO A 108 -7.62 -11.27 4.50
CA PRO A 108 -8.89 -11.10 5.22
C PRO A 108 -9.93 -12.21 4.99
N GLY A 109 -9.69 -13.13 4.04
CA GLY A 109 -10.58 -14.24 3.73
C GLY A 109 -11.76 -13.88 2.83
N VAL A 110 -11.79 -12.65 2.29
CA VAL A 110 -12.80 -12.15 1.37
C VAL A 110 -12.15 -11.41 0.21
N PRO A 111 -12.78 -11.34 -0.98
CA PRO A 111 -12.26 -10.57 -2.10
C PRO A 111 -12.09 -9.10 -1.72
N VAL A 112 -10.93 -8.53 -2.07
CA VAL A 112 -10.61 -7.12 -1.92
C VAL A 112 -10.33 -6.53 -3.30
N GLU A 113 -10.99 -5.42 -3.61
CA GLU A 113 -10.82 -4.74 -4.90
C GLU A 113 -10.40 -3.28 -4.66
N GLY A 114 -9.32 -2.86 -5.32
CA GLY A 114 -8.90 -1.46 -5.36
C GLY A 114 -9.57 -0.70 -6.51
N TRP A 115 -10.27 0.39 -6.20
CA TRP A 115 -10.82 1.31 -7.19
C TRP A 115 -9.91 2.52 -7.33
N SER A 116 -9.44 2.75 -8.56
CA SER A 116 -8.49 3.80 -8.93
C SER A 116 -8.99 4.53 -10.17
N ASP A 117 -8.75 5.84 -10.23
CA ASP A 117 -8.96 6.70 -11.40
C ASP A 117 -7.66 6.98 -12.18
N THR A 118 -6.55 6.34 -11.78
CA THR A 118 -5.24 6.47 -12.44
C THR A 118 -4.75 5.15 -13.03
N GLU A 119 -4.06 5.25 -14.16
CA GLU A 119 -3.35 4.15 -14.81
C GLU A 119 -1.87 4.04 -14.39
N ALA A 120 -1.40 4.89 -13.47
CA ALA A 120 -0.02 4.88 -13.00
C ALA A 120 0.41 3.47 -12.58
N VAL A 121 1.59 3.04 -13.04
CA VAL A 121 2.19 1.75 -12.66
C VAL A 121 2.97 1.90 -11.36
N PHE A 122 3.45 0.81 -10.78
CA PHE A 122 4.07 0.84 -9.45
C PHE A 122 5.39 1.61 -9.39
N CYS A 123 6.25 1.46 -10.40
CA CYS A 123 7.56 2.11 -10.50
C CYS A 123 7.93 2.42 -11.96
N GLY A 124 8.96 3.25 -12.16
CA GLY A 124 9.44 3.69 -13.47
C GLY A 124 8.88 5.05 -13.88
N PRO A 125 9.04 5.46 -15.15
CA PRO A 125 8.66 6.81 -15.60
C PRO A 125 7.18 7.17 -15.37
N ALA A 126 6.28 6.20 -15.50
CA ALA A 126 4.85 6.31 -15.19
C ALA A 126 4.49 5.77 -13.79
N GLY A 127 5.50 5.66 -12.92
CA GLY A 127 5.44 5.03 -11.60
C GLY A 127 4.85 5.91 -10.51
N ALA A 128 4.41 5.29 -9.41
CA ALA A 128 3.81 5.98 -8.26
C ALA A 128 4.66 7.15 -7.73
N VAL A 129 5.98 6.92 -7.60
CA VAL A 129 6.93 7.94 -7.11
C VAL A 129 7.05 9.09 -8.09
N ARG A 130 7.15 8.80 -9.40
CA ARG A 130 7.35 9.82 -10.44
C ARG A 130 6.12 10.70 -10.64
N ILE A 131 4.93 10.10 -10.60
CA ILE A 131 3.67 10.82 -10.82
C ILE A 131 3.19 11.53 -9.55
N PHE A 132 3.31 10.90 -8.38
CA PHE A 132 2.67 11.41 -7.16
C PHE A 132 3.64 11.78 -6.04
N GLY A 133 4.93 11.49 -6.13
CA GLY A 133 5.89 11.70 -5.04
C GLY A 133 6.01 13.17 -4.62
N ALA A 134 6.12 14.09 -5.59
CA ALA A 134 6.32 15.52 -5.33
C ALA A 134 5.16 16.14 -4.52
N GLN A 135 3.91 15.87 -4.91
CA GLN A 135 2.74 16.37 -4.17
C GLN A 135 2.59 15.77 -2.76
N LYS A 136 3.23 14.62 -2.52
CA LYS A 136 3.31 13.97 -1.20
C LYS A 136 4.46 14.50 -0.34
N GLY A 137 5.26 15.44 -0.85
CA GLY A 137 6.40 16.02 -0.15
C GLY A 137 7.69 15.21 -0.25
N LEU A 138 7.82 14.35 -1.26
CA LEU A 138 9.09 13.68 -1.54
C LEU A 138 10.11 14.71 -2.07
N PRO A 139 11.32 14.81 -1.47
CA PRO A 139 12.39 15.64 -2.02
C PRO A 139 12.76 15.22 -3.44
N ALA A 140 12.95 16.18 -4.34
CA ALA A 140 13.17 15.92 -5.76
C ALA A 140 14.46 15.10 -6.00
N GLU A 141 15.48 15.35 -5.20
CA GLU A 141 16.76 14.64 -5.21
C GLU A 141 16.64 13.15 -4.86
N LEU A 142 15.60 12.77 -4.09
CA LEU A 142 15.34 11.38 -3.71
C LEU A 142 14.37 10.68 -4.66
N ALA A 143 13.77 11.37 -5.63
CA ALA A 143 12.75 10.79 -6.48
C ALA A 143 13.28 9.62 -7.33
N ALA A 144 14.52 9.68 -7.78
CA ALA A 144 15.13 8.59 -8.55
C ALA A 144 15.43 7.36 -7.67
N ASP A 145 15.97 7.59 -6.48
CA ASP A 145 16.28 6.51 -5.55
C ASP A 145 15.01 5.85 -5.02
N ALA A 146 14.00 6.63 -4.64
CA ALA A 146 12.71 6.11 -4.17
C ALA A 146 11.99 5.26 -5.23
N ASP A 147 12.05 5.66 -6.50
CA ASP A 147 11.51 4.87 -7.60
C ASP A 147 12.27 3.55 -7.78
N ALA A 148 13.60 3.56 -7.61
CA ALA A 148 14.40 2.33 -7.61
C ALA A 148 14.10 1.43 -6.40
N TRP A 149 13.81 2.00 -5.22
CA TRP A 149 13.39 1.22 -4.06
C TRP A 149 12.03 0.54 -4.28
N MET A 150 11.09 1.25 -4.90
CA MET A 150 9.80 0.67 -5.33
C MET A 150 10.02 -0.46 -6.36
N ALA A 151 10.93 -0.28 -7.31
CA ALA A 151 11.26 -1.33 -8.26
C ALA A 151 11.85 -2.57 -7.57
N ARG A 152 12.69 -2.41 -6.54
CA ARG A 152 13.17 -3.55 -5.75
C ARG A 152 12.04 -4.21 -4.97
N LEU A 153 11.20 -3.42 -4.31
CA LEU A 153 10.03 -3.88 -3.56
C LEU A 153 9.09 -4.73 -4.43
N ALA A 154 8.82 -4.29 -5.66
CA ALA A 154 7.99 -5.05 -6.60
C ALA A 154 8.59 -6.43 -6.92
N GLY A 155 9.91 -6.55 -7.02
CA GLY A 155 10.58 -7.85 -7.19
C GLY A 155 10.43 -8.76 -5.97
N LEU A 156 10.45 -8.18 -4.76
CA LEU A 156 10.19 -8.93 -3.53
C LEU A 156 8.73 -9.43 -3.49
N TYR A 157 7.76 -8.59 -3.85
CA TYR A 157 6.35 -8.96 -3.96
C TYR A 157 6.13 -10.11 -4.96
N GLU A 158 6.70 -10.02 -6.15
CA GLU A 158 6.61 -11.08 -7.16
C GLU A 158 7.22 -12.39 -6.64
N SER A 159 8.33 -12.32 -5.90
CA SER A 159 8.97 -13.51 -5.32
C SER A 159 8.14 -14.23 -4.25
N CYS A 160 7.21 -13.52 -3.59
CA CYS A 160 6.30 -14.08 -2.60
C CYS A 160 4.87 -14.30 -3.14
N GLY A 161 4.67 -14.22 -4.46
CA GLY A 161 3.40 -14.51 -5.12
C GLY A 161 2.40 -13.34 -5.19
N ILE A 162 2.80 -12.13 -4.82
CA ILE A 162 2.03 -10.91 -5.08
C ILE A 162 2.35 -10.47 -6.51
N ALA A 163 1.63 -11.05 -7.47
CA ALA A 163 1.84 -10.84 -8.89
C ALA A 163 1.29 -9.48 -9.36
N GLY A 164 1.86 -8.94 -10.43
CA GLY A 164 1.28 -7.79 -11.14
C GLY A 164 1.68 -6.41 -10.62
N ALA A 165 2.41 -6.33 -9.50
CA ALA A 165 2.91 -5.06 -8.96
C ALA A 165 3.60 -4.22 -10.06
N ARG A 166 4.43 -4.79 -10.94
CA ARG A 166 5.12 -4.00 -11.99
C ARG A 166 4.29 -3.69 -13.23
N SER A 167 3.29 -4.53 -13.57
CA SER A 167 2.74 -4.61 -14.93
C SER A 167 1.25 -4.26 -15.04
N VAL A 168 0.56 -4.07 -13.91
CA VAL A 168 -0.86 -3.74 -13.89
C VAL A 168 -1.05 -2.22 -13.92
N ALA A 169 -1.87 -1.73 -14.86
CA ALA A 169 -2.31 -0.35 -14.87
C ALA A 169 -3.05 -0.04 -13.56
N GLY A 170 -2.67 1.06 -12.90
CA GLY A 170 -3.20 1.40 -11.58
C GLY A 170 -2.46 0.76 -10.40
N ALA A 171 -1.43 -0.07 -10.63
CA ALA A 171 -0.61 -0.59 -9.53
C ALA A 171 0.10 0.52 -8.73
N GLY A 172 0.32 1.69 -9.32
CA GLY A 172 0.88 2.86 -8.65
C GLY A 172 -0.13 3.67 -7.83
N ALA A 173 -1.42 3.35 -7.92
CA ALA A 173 -2.48 4.07 -7.23
C ALA A 173 -2.23 4.14 -5.73
N ALA A 174 -2.60 5.28 -5.15
CA ALA A 174 -2.43 5.56 -3.72
C ALA A 174 -0.98 5.34 -3.19
N GLY A 175 0.04 5.49 -4.03
CA GLY A 175 1.44 5.31 -3.62
C GLY A 175 1.91 3.86 -3.64
N GLY A 176 1.33 3.05 -4.54
CA GLY A 176 1.63 1.63 -4.69
C GLY A 176 0.76 0.69 -3.87
N ILE A 177 -0.26 1.20 -3.16
CA ILE A 177 -1.25 0.34 -2.49
C ILE A 177 -1.98 -0.51 -3.53
N GLY A 178 -2.30 0.06 -4.70
CA GLY A 178 -2.99 -0.65 -5.78
C GLY A 178 -2.25 -1.90 -6.27
N GLY A 179 -0.91 -1.87 -6.28
CA GLY A 179 -0.10 -3.04 -6.68
C GLY A 179 0.12 -4.07 -5.57
N ALA A 180 -0.30 -3.77 -4.34
CA ALA A 180 -0.21 -4.67 -3.19
C ALA A 180 -1.55 -5.33 -2.83
N LEU A 181 -2.66 -4.85 -3.40
CA LEU A 181 -4.00 -5.46 -3.34
C LEU A 181 -4.15 -6.52 -4.43
#